data_AF-A0A432RN21-F1
#
_entry.id   AF-A0A432RN21-F1
#
_cell.length_a   1.000
_cell.length_b   1.000
_cell.length_c   1.000
_cell.angle_alpha   90.00
_cell.angle_beta   90.00
_cell.angle_gamma   90.00
#
_symmetry.space_group_name_H-M   'P 1'
#
loop_
_entity.id
_entity.type
_entity.pdbx_description
1 polymer ?
#
loop_
_entity_poly.entity_id
_entity_poly.type
_entity_poly.pdbx_seq_one_letter_code
_entity_poly.pdbx_strand_id
1 'polypeptide(L)'
;DNRVATEAFLDDASRQIKESGMLVLNCWEEHQYQHDLKESLKQRFNSVTGLDTGCGNWVVFATNAPHDLNLKQQRDECEKLSQQLGFPLNKWLNRLEDVE
;
A
#
# COMPACT_ATOMS: atom_id res chain seq x y z
N ASP A 1 -4.72 18.60 16.77
CA ASP A 1 -5.53 18.50 15.56
C ASP A 1 -4.82 17.55 14.59
N ASN A 2 -4.97 16.24 14.81
CA ASN A 2 -4.15 15.24 14.10
C ASN A 2 -4.59 15.04 12.64
N ARG A 3 -5.85 15.35 12.30
CA ARG A 3 -6.39 15.21 10.94
C ARG A 3 -5.70 16.17 9.96
N VAL A 4 -5.49 17.41 10.38
CA VAL A 4 -4.77 18.42 9.58
C VAL A 4 -3.32 18.00 9.29
N ALA A 5 -2.65 17.38 10.27
CA ALA A 5 -1.30 16.86 10.08
C ALA A 5 -1.25 15.69 9.09
N THR A 6 -2.24 14.78 9.11
CA THR A 6 -2.35 13.68 8.16
C THR A 6 -2.60 14.18 6.73
N GLU A 7 -3.53 15.12 6.53
CA GLU A 7 -3.79 15.70 5.19
C GLU A 7 -2.55 16.36 4.60
N ALA A 8 -1.90 17.23 5.37
CA ALA A 8 -0.70 17.94 4.93
C ALA A 8 0.44 16.96 4.58
N PHE A 9 0.62 15.92 5.40
CA PHE A 9 1.59 14.88 5.12
C PHE A 9 1.30 14.13 3.81
N LEU A 10 0.05 13.74 3.57
CA LEU A 10 -0.33 13.02 2.35
C LEU A 10 -0.21 13.92 1.10
N ASP A 11 -0.58 15.19 1.21
CA ASP A 11 -0.35 16.18 0.15
C ASP A 11 1.13 16.30 -0.20
N ASP A 12 1.97 16.53 0.80
CA ASP A 12 3.41 16.70 0.58
C ASP A 12 4.06 15.42 0.05
N ALA A 13 3.64 14.25 0.54
CA ALA A 13 4.11 12.96 0.05
C ALA A 13 3.74 12.76 -1.43
N SER A 14 2.47 13.00 -1.80
CA SER A 14 2.01 12.85 -3.19
C SER A 14 2.75 13.74 -4.18
N ARG A 15 3.20 14.93 -3.74
CA ARG A 15 3.96 15.89 -4.56
C ARG A 15 5.45 15.54 -4.69
N GLN A 16 6.02 14.89 -3.68
CA GLN A 16 7.46 14.60 -3.61
C GLN A 16 7.83 13.21 -4.15
N ILE A 17 6.87 12.28 -4.17
CA ILE A 17 7.07 10.97 -4.76
C ILE A 17 7.33 11.11 -6.27
N LYS A 18 8.33 10.37 -6.76
CA LYS A 18 8.63 10.30 -8.20
C LYS A 18 7.43 9.71 -8.95
N GLU A 19 7.33 10.00 -10.25
CA GLU A 19 6.23 9.53 -11.10
C GLU A 19 5.94 8.02 -10.97
N SER A 20 6.97 7.18 -10.93
CA SER A 20 6.87 5.73 -10.75
C SER A 20 7.08 5.25 -9.30
N GLY A 21 6.97 6.16 -8.34
CA GLY A 21 7.22 5.88 -6.94
C GLY A 21 5.98 5.37 -6.21
N MET A 22 6.19 4.99 -4.95
CA MET A 22 5.16 4.43 -4.09
C MET A 22 5.32 4.98 -2.68
N LEU A 23 4.20 5.42 -2.10
CA LEU A 23 4.10 5.68 -0.68
C LEU A 23 3.82 4.35 0.03
N VAL A 24 4.62 4.02 1.04
CA VAL A 24 4.36 2.86 1.89
C VAL A 24 4.18 3.34 3.33
N LEU A 25 3.02 3.08 3.91
CA LEU A 25 2.68 3.46 5.28
C LEU A 25 2.55 2.21 6.14
N ASN A 26 3.17 2.24 7.32
CA ASN A 26 2.87 1.29 8.38
C ASN A 26 1.90 1.95 9.35
N CYS A 27 0.71 1.39 9.50
CA CYS A 27 -0.36 1.88 10.35
C CYS A 27 -0.73 0.84 11.42
N TRP A 28 -1.37 1.28 12.49
CA TRP A 28 -2.04 0.37 13.41
C TRP A 28 -3.21 -0.32 12.71
N GLU A 29 -3.49 -1.57 13.10
CA GLU A 29 -4.53 -2.39 12.48
C GLU A 29 -5.90 -1.69 12.45
N GLU A 30 -6.28 -0.93 13.49
CA GLU A 30 -7.59 -0.28 13.57
C GLU A 30 -7.74 0.85 12.54
N HIS A 31 -6.64 1.37 12.00
CA HIS A 31 -6.67 2.40 10.96
C HIS A 31 -7.27 1.88 9.65
N GLN A 32 -7.33 0.55 9.44
CA GLN A 32 -8.06 -0.03 8.30
C GLN A 32 -9.57 0.26 8.34
N TYR A 33 -10.11 0.74 9.46
CA TYR A 33 -11.52 1.12 9.60
C TYR A 33 -11.73 2.64 9.57
N GLN A 34 -10.66 3.44 9.45
CA GLN A 34 -10.74 4.89 9.37
C GLN A 34 -11.05 5.34 7.93
N HIS A 35 -12.33 5.55 7.64
CA HIS A 35 -12.80 5.95 6.32
C HIS A 35 -12.11 7.23 5.80
N ASP A 36 -11.92 8.24 6.67
CA ASP A 36 -11.27 9.49 6.28
C ASP A 36 -9.85 9.25 5.71
N LEU A 37 -9.04 8.40 6.36
CA LEU A 37 -7.68 8.11 5.90
C LEU A 37 -7.69 7.45 4.51
N LYS A 38 -8.59 6.50 4.29
CA LYS A 38 -8.74 5.80 3.02
C LYS A 38 -9.14 6.74 1.89
N GLU A 39 -10.15 7.58 2.13
CA GLU A 39 -10.60 8.59 1.18
C GLU A 39 -9.47 9.55 0.82
N SER A 40 -8.72 10.04 1.81
CA SER A 40 -7.61 10.96 1.58
C SER A 40 -6.46 10.34 0.77
N LEU A 41 -6.22 9.04 0.92
CA LEU A 41 -5.27 8.30 0.09
C LEU A 41 -5.79 8.14 -1.34
N LYS A 42 -7.04 7.71 -1.51
CA LYS A 42 -7.68 7.48 -2.82
C LYS A 42 -7.86 8.77 -3.64
N GLN A 43 -7.97 9.92 -2.98
CA GLN A 43 -8.00 11.22 -3.65
C GLN A 43 -6.65 11.63 -4.26
N ARG A 44 -5.53 11.06 -3.79
CA ARG A 44 -4.16 11.44 -4.17
C ARG A 44 -3.42 10.39 -4.98
N PHE A 45 -3.85 9.13 -4.88
CA PHE A 45 -3.21 7.98 -5.52
C PHE A 45 -4.20 7.15 -6.31
N ASN A 46 -3.86 6.83 -7.56
CA ASN A 46 -4.69 6.04 -8.47
C ASN A 46 -4.88 4.58 -8.02
N SER A 47 -3.92 4.03 -7.27
CA SER A 47 -3.97 2.68 -6.72
C SER A 47 -3.55 2.72 -5.27
N VAL A 48 -4.39 2.14 -4.41
CA VAL A 48 -4.15 2.00 -2.97
C VAL A 48 -4.49 0.57 -2.58
N THR A 49 -3.48 -0.20 -2.18
CA THR A 49 -3.65 -1.55 -1.64
C THR A 49 -3.20 -1.60 -0.19
N GLY A 50 -3.84 -2.46 0.58
CA GLY A 50 -3.52 -2.68 1.98
C GLY A 50 -3.29 -4.16 2.27
N LEU A 51 -2.49 -4.45 3.28
CA LEU A 51 -2.46 -5.77 3.89
C LEU A 51 -2.46 -5.62 5.40
N ASP A 52 -3.39 -6.30 6.05
CA ASP A 52 -3.23 -6.60 7.47
C ASP A 52 -2.06 -7.59 7.62
N THR A 53 -1.18 -7.35 8.58
CA THR A 53 -0.07 -8.23 8.90
C THR A 53 -0.51 -9.41 9.78
N GLY A 54 -1.66 -9.32 10.44
CA GLY A 54 -2.15 -10.26 11.45
C GLY A 54 -1.38 -10.15 12.76
N CYS A 55 -0.64 -9.05 12.95
CA CYS A 55 0.21 -8.77 14.11
C CYS A 55 0.03 -7.32 14.58
N GLY A 56 -1.17 -6.77 14.43
CA GLY A 56 -1.52 -5.42 14.90
C GLY A 56 -1.08 -4.27 13.99
N ASN A 57 -0.59 -4.57 12.78
CA ASN A 57 -0.25 -3.54 11.79
C ASN A 57 -1.02 -3.74 10.49
N TRP A 58 -1.44 -2.62 9.90
CA TRP A 58 -1.96 -2.53 8.54
C TRP A 58 -0.95 -1.76 7.68
N VAL A 59 -0.42 -2.40 6.65
CA VAL A 59 0.54 -1.78 5.73
C VAL A 59 -0.18 -1.35 4.46
N VAL A 60 -0.03 -0.08 4.09
CA VAL A 60 -0.66 0.52 2.91
C VAL A 60 0.39 0.83 1.85
N PHE A 61 0.08 0.51 0.60
CA PHE A 61 0.86 0.83 -0.58
C PHE A 61 0.02 1.73 -1.48
N ALA A 62 0.50 2.95 -1.76
CA ALA A 62 -0.23 3.90 -2.59
C ALA A 62 0.68 4.43 -3.72
N THR A 63 0.18 4.40 -4.96
CA THR A 63 0.95 4.81 -6.14
C THR A 63 0.05 5.39 -7.23
N ASN A 64 0.63 6.26 -8.06
CA ASN A 64 0.01 6.76 -9.29
C ASN A 64 0.43 5.96 -10.55
N ALA A 65 1.37 5.04 -10.40
CA ALA A 65 1.90 4.20 -11.48
C ALA A 65 1.74 2.70 -11.13
N PRO A 66 0.51 2.17 -11.08
CA PRO A 66 0.29 0.74 -10.85
C PRO A 66 0.89 -0.10 -11.97
N HIS A 67 1.31 -1.33 -11.65
CA HIS A 67 1.77 -2.29 -12.66
C HIS A 67 0.59 -2.86 -13.45
N ASP A 68 0.85 -3.41 -14.63
CA ASP A 68 -0.12 -4.06 -15.52
C ASP A 68 -0.13 -5.60 -15.42
N LEU A 69 0.62 -6.16 -14.45
CA LEU A 69 0.73 -7.60 -14.26
C LEU A 69 -0.63 -8.22 -13.90
N ASN A 70 -1.01 -9.27 -14.62
CA ASN A 70 -2.11 -10.14 -14.22
C ASN A 70 -1.74 -11.03 -13.02
N LEU A 71 -2.73 -11.69 -12.42
CA LEU A 71 -2.53 -12.53 -11.22
C LEU A 71 -1.45 -13.62 -11.38
N LYS A 72 -1.32 -14.21 -12.57
CA LYS A 72 -0.28 -15.21 -12.83
C LYS A 72 1.10 -14.53 -12.82
N GLN A 73 1.24 -13.43 -13.54
CA GLN A 73 2.50 -12.68 -13.60
C GLN A 73 2.92 -12.15 -12.21
N GLN A 74 1.98 -11.68 -11.40
CA GLN A 74 2.26 -11.26 -10.02
C GLN A 74 2.82 -12.40 -9.17
N ARG A 75 2.26 -13.61 -9.30
CA ARG A 75 2.78 -14.80 -8.61
C ARG A 75 4.18 -15.17 -9.09
N ASP A 76 4.40 -15.15 -10.41
CA ASP A 76 5.71 -15.44 -11.00
C ASP A 76 6.79 -14.45 -10.50
N GLU A 77 6.48 -13.15 -10.45
CA GLU A 77 7.39 -12.13 -9.90
C GLU A 77 7.60 -12.27 -8.39
N CYS A 78 6.54 -12.60 -7.63
CA CYS A 78 6.61 -12.88 -6.20
C CYS A 78 7.51 -14.07 -5.88
N GLU A 79 7.48 -15.13 -6.69
CA GLU A 79 8.35 -16.29 -6.54
C GLU A 79 9.82 -15.93 -6.82
N LYS A 80 10.10 -15.18 -7.90
CA LYS A 80 11.45 -14.69 -8.20
C LYS A 80 12.00 -13.83 -7.06
N LEU A 81 11.19 -12.90 -6.54
CA LEU A 81 11.58 -12.02 -5.45
C LEU A 81 11.80 -12.81 -4.15
N SER A 82 10.95 -13.80 -3.86
CA SER A 82 11.12 -14.70 -2.71
C SER A 82 12.45 -15.46 -2.75
N GLN A 83 12.85 -15.94 -3.93
CA GLN A 83 14.14 -16.61 -4.13
C GLN A 83 15.33 -15.67 -3.89
N GLN A 84 15.23 -14.42 -4.38
CA GLN A 84 16.29 -13.43 -4.19
C GLN A 84 16.44 -12.99 -2.74
N LEU A 85 15.34 -12.83 -2.01
CA LEU A 85 15.33 -12.37 -0.62
C LEU A 85 15.53 -13.49 0.40
N GLY A 86 15.35 -14.76 0.00
CA GLY A 86 15.54 -15.93 0.86
C GLY A 86 14.38 -16.24 1.80
N PHE A 87 13.18 -15.67 1.57
CA PHE A 87 11.98 -15.97 2.35
C PHE A 87 10.70 -15.85 1.50
N PRO A 88 9.63 -16.60 1.84
CA PRO A 88 8.42 -16.65 1.03
C PRO A 88 7.57 -15.37 1.16
N LEU A 89 7.23 -14.76 0.02
CA LEU A 89 6.34 -13.60 -0.06
C LEU A 89 4.89 -13.94 -0.43
N ASN A 90 4.63 -15.15 -0.92
CA ASN A 90 3.32 -15.53 -1.47
C ASN A 90 2.17 -15.38 -0.44
N LYS A 91 2.46 -15.58 0.85
CA LYS A 91 1.49 -15.34 1.93
C LYS A 91 1.00 -13.88 1.92
N TRP A 92 1.90 -12.93 1.69
CA TRP A 92 1.60 -11.49 1.74
C TRP A 92 0.93 -11.03 0.45
N LEU A 93 1.34 -11.56 -0.69
CA LEU A 93 0.67 -11.31 -1.98
C LEU A 93 -0.83 -11.66 -1.90
N ASN A 94 -1.17 -12.81 -1.31
CA ASN A 94 -2.57 -13.25 -1.20
C ASN A 94 -3.40 -12.48 -0.16
N ARG A 95 -2.78 -11.58 0.63
CA ARG A 95 -3.44 -10.73 1.63
C ARG A 95 -3.51 -9.26 1.19
N LEU A 96 -2.94 -8.93 0.03
CA LEU A 96 -3.11 -7.61 -0.54
C LEU A 96 -4.54 -7.47 -1.02
N GLU A 97 -5.20 -6.41 -0.56
CA GLU A 97 -6.56 -6.07 -0.92
C GLU A 97 -6.60 -4.61 -1.38
N ASP A 98 -7.45 -4.32 -2.36
CA ASP A 98 -7.72 -2.93 -2.72
C ASP A 98 -8.37 -2.23 -1.53
N VAL A 99 -7.91 -1.01 -1.23
CA VAL A 99 -8.48 -0.23 -0.14
C VAL A 99 -9.80 0.38 -0.60
N GLU A 100 -10.91 -0.19 -0.12
CA GLU A 100 -12.27 0.34 -0.30
C GLU A 100 -12.53 1.64 0.46
#